data_AF-A0AA40BJ32-F1
#
_entry.id   AF-A0AA40BJ32-F1
#
_cell.length_a   1.000
_cell.length_b   1.000
_cell.length_c   1.000
_cell.angle_alpha   90.00
_cell.angle_beta   90.00
_cell.angle_gamma   90.00
#
_symmetry.space_group_name_H-M   'P 1'
#
loop_
_entity.id
_entity.type
_entity.pdbx_description
1 polymer ?
#
loop_
_entity_poly.entity_id
_entity_poly.type
_entity_poly.pdbx_seq_one_letter_code
_entity_poly.pdbx_strand_id
1 'polypeptide(L)'
;MPKLVAVDVSVSDDRVSLVFSQSAVAAAYAKYLESEDARPAQAQPIPGYYRGPQLHPSAREVTVALPTEITWFITCRLPDDEDSVTFTFMDADETPAKGWAASMVLFEKVPGPVYDESLNQMHVRRLWNKSKLLKKLDD
;
A
#
# COMPACT_ATOMS: atom_id res chain seq x y z
N MET A 1 4.59 13.39 22.67
CA MET A 1 4.69 13.62 21.22
C MET A 1 4.61 12.27 20.51
N PRO A 2 3.64 12.04 19.61
CA PRO A 2 3.69 10.85 18.77
C PRO A 2 4.95 10.97 17.88
N LYS A 3 5.91 10.05 18.05
CA LYS A 3 7.10 9.99 17.19
C LYS A 3 6.63 9.88 15.74
N LEU A 4 6.91 10.89 14.91
CA LEU A 4 6.68 10.86 13.46
C LEU A 4 7.51 9.73 12.82
N VAL A 5 6.90 9.00 11.89
CA VAL A 5 7.47 7.97 11.03
C VAL A 5 7.19 8.46 9.64
N ALA A 6 8.27 8.79 8.94
CA ALA A 6 8.22 9.04 7.53
C ALA A 6 8.24 7.69 6.82
N VAL A 7 7.50 7.61 5.71
CA VAL A 7 7.54 6.47 4.80
C VAL A 7 7.82 7.02 3.42
N ASP A 8 8.93 6.60 2.82
CA ASP A 8 9.17 6.83 1.40
C ASP A 8 8.61 5.64 0.61
N VAL A 9 7.99 5.94 -0.53
CA VAL A 9 7.33 4.95 -1.37
C VAL A 9 7.93 5.01 -2.76
N SER A 10 8.62 3.93 -3.11
CA SER A 10 9.05 3.66 -4.47
C SER A 10 8.18 2.54 -5.01
N VAL A 11 7.87 2.59 -6.30
CA VAL A 11 7.13 1.54 -6.96
C VAL A 11 7.91 1.19 -8.24
N SER A 12 7.90 -0.08 -8.62
CA SER A 12 8.43 -0.64 -9.88
C SER A 12 7.34 -1.46 -10.56
N ASP A 13 7.59 -1.96 -11.77
CA ASP A 13 6.60 -2.64 -12.61
C ASP A 13 5.76 -3.70 -11.86
N ASP A 14 6.40 -4.49 -10.98
CA ASP A 14 5.80 -5.59 -10.26
C ASP A 14 5.90 -5.47 -8.73
N ARG A 15 6.40 -4.36 -8.18
CA ARG A 15 6.65 -4.23 -6.74
C ARG A 15 6.41 -2.84 -6.17
N VAL A 16 6.02 -2.79 -4.91
CA VAL A 16 6.03 -1.58 -4.08
C VAL A 16 7.12 -1.74 -3.02
N SER A 17 7.94 -0.71 -2.83
CA SER A 17 8.97 -0.62 -1.81
C SER A 17 8.66 0.53 -0.86
N LEU A 18 8.62 0.22 0.44
CA LEU A 18 8.22 1.13 1.51
C LEU A 18 9.38 1.28 2.49
N VAL A 19 10.01 2.45 2.53
CA VAL A 19 11.14 2.73 3.41
C VAL A 19 10.66 3.52 4.62
N PHE A 20 10.69 2.89 5.79
CA PHE A 20 10.22 3.47 7.05
C PHE A 20 11.35 4.20 7.78
N SER A 21 11.02 5.30 8.47
CA SER A 21 12.02 5.95 9.32
C SER A 21 12.40 5.12 10.56
N GLN A 22 11.57 4.15 10.97
CA GLN A 22 11.79 3.28 12.13
C GLN A 22 11.73 1.80 11.74
N SER A 23 12.78 1.04 12.06
CA SER A 23 12.89 -0.41 11.79
C SER A 23 11.79 -1.24 12.45
N ALA A 24 11.40 -0.88 13.69
CA ALA A 24 10.33 -1.58 14.41
C ALA A 24 8.98 -1.46 13.70
N VAL A 25 8.71 -0.33 13.04
CA VAL A 25 7.46 -0.11 12.29
C VAL A 25 7.49 -0.88 10.98
N ALA A 26 8.63 -0.89 10.27
CA ALA A 26 8.83 -1.74 9.09
C ALA A 26 8.59 -3.22 9.43
N ALA A 27 9.19 -3.70 10.53
CA ALA A 27 9.03 -5.08 10.97
C ALA A 27 7.59 -5.43 11.37
N ALA A 28 6.91 -4.53 12.07
CA ALA A 28 5.51 -4.74 12.45
C ALA A 28 4.58 -4.74 11.22
N TYR A 29 4.83 -3.86 10.26
CA TYR A 29 4.06 -3.81 9.01
C TYR A 29 4.31 -5.05 8.14
N ALA A 30 5.56 -5.52 8.02
CA ALA A 30 5.87 -6.76 7.32
C ALA A 30 5.11 -7.95 7.94
N LYS A 31 5.15 -8.11 9.26
CA LYS A 31 4.40 -9.17 9.97
C LYS A 31 2.89 -9.08 9.77
N TYR A 32 2.34 -7.87 9.73
CA TYR A 32 0.93 -7.67 9.42
C TYR A 32 0.59 -8.16 8.01
N LEU A 33 1.42 -7.86 7.02
CA LEU A 33 1.21 -8.33 5.66
C LEU A 33 1.35 -9.86 5.53
N GLU A 34 2.31 -10.45 6.26
CA GLU A 34 2.45 -11.91 6.34
C GLU A 34 1.20 -12.57 6.92
N SER A 35 0.59 -11.98 7.96
CA SER A 35 -0.62 -12.53 8.58
C SER A 35 -1.84 -12.38 7.68
N GLU A 36 -1.94 -11.29 6.92
CA GLU A 36 -2.96 -11.10 5.90
C GLU A 36 -2.82 -12.11 4.76
N ASP A 37 -1.58 -12.37 4.29
CA ASP A 37 -1.29 -13.38 3.26
C ASP A 37 -1.60 -14.80 3.74
N ALA A 38 -1.44 -15.09 5.04
CA ALA A 38 -1.72 -16.40 5.63
C ALA A 38 -3.22 -16.70 5.83
N ARG A 39 -4.12 -15.74 5.61
CA ARG A 39 -5.57 -15.97 5.75
C ARG A 39 -6.09 -16.96 4.70
N PRO A 40 -7.14 -17.75 5.02
CA PRO A 40 -7.84 -18.54 4.02
C PRO A 40 -8.33 -17.67 2.85
N ALA A 41 -8.29 -18.18 1.62
CA ALA A 41 -8.63 -17.42 0.41
C ALA A 41 -10.02 -16.75 0.47
N GLN A 42 -11.00 -17.38 1.16
CA GLN A 42 -12.35 -16.80 1.33
C GLN A 42 -12.38 -15.57 2.25
N ALA A 43 -11.34 -15.38 3.07
CA ALA A 43 -11.20 -14.28 4.02
C ALA A 43 -10.12 -13.27 3.60
N GLN A 44 -9.45 -13.49 2.46
CA GLN A 44 -8.48 -12.55 1.90
C GLN A 44 -9.21 -11.39 1.19
N PRO A 45 -8.72 -10.14 1.31
CA PRO A 45 -9.27 -9.00 0.57
C PRO A 45 -9.24 -9.18 -0.95
N ILE A 46 -8.26 -9.95 -1.44
CA ILE A 46 -8.17 -10.41 -2.83
C ILE A 46 -7.89 -11.91 -2.78
N PRO A 47 -8.86 -12.76 -3.14
CA PRO A 47 -8.68 -14.20 -3.09
C PRO A 47 -7.53 -14.68 -3.99
N GLY A 48 -6.57 -15.42 -3.41
CA GLY A 48 -5.49 -16.05 -4.17
C GLY A 48 -4.32 -15.12 -4.51
N TYR A 49 -4.39 -13.85 -4.11
CA TYR A 49 -3.29 -12.92 -4.25
C TYR A 49 -2.36 -12.99 -3.03
N TYR A 50 -1.07 -13.06 -3.30
CA TYR A 50 -0.02 -13.19 -2.29
C TYR A 50 0.98 -12.05 -2.46
N ARG A 51 1.15 -11.24 -1.41
CA ARG A 51 2.00 -10.03 -1.45
C ARG A 51 3.47 -10.36 -1.29
N GLY A 52 3.78 -11.42 -0.55
CA GLY A 52 5.15 -11.86 -0.29
C GLY A 52 6.04 -10.77 0.30
N PRO A 53 5.65 -10.14 1.43
CA PRO A 53 6.41 -9.05 2.02
C PRO A 53 7.85 -9.48 2.36
N GLN A 54 8.83 -8.69 1.93
CA GLN A 54 10.23 -8.89 2.28
C GLN A 54 10.71 -7.71 3.12
N LEU A 55 11.11 -7.99 4.35
CA LEU A 55 11.69 -7.00 5.25
C LEU A 55 13.21 -6.95 5.05
N HIS A 56 13.72 -5.77 4.69
CA HIS A 56 15.15 -5.45 4.68
C HIS A 56 15.48 -4.61 5.92
N PRO A 57 15.93 -5.21 7.04
CA PRO A 57 16.01 -4.52 8.33
C PRO A 57 17.06 -3.40 8.35
N SER A 58 18.14 -3.55 7.59
CA SER A 58 19.20 -2.55 7.43
C SER A 58 18.72 -1.30 6.69
N ALA A 59 17.85 -1.48 5.70
CA ALA A 59 17.23 -0.40 4.94
C ALA A 59 15.96 0.16 5.60
N ARG A 60 15.41 -0.53 6.62
CA ARG A 60 14.08 -0.27 7.20
C ARG A 60 12.99 -0.33 6.12
N GLU A 61 13.17 -1.21 5.15
CA GLU A 61 12.39 -1.28 3.93
C GLU A 61 11.53 -2.55 3.91
N VAL A 62 10.30 -2.41 3.42
CA VAL A 62 9.41 -3.53 3.15
C VAL A 62 9.06 -3.50 1.67
N THR A 63 9.38 -4.57 0.95
CA THR A 63 8.98 -4.72 -0.46
C THR A 63 7.86 -5.74 -0.59
N VAL A 64 6.88 -5.46 -1.45
CA VAL A 64 5.75 -6.37 -1.74
C VAL A 64 5.54 -6.46 -3.25
N ALA A 65 5.03 -7.59 -3.73
CA ALA A 65 4.61 -7.75 -5.11
C ALA A 65 3.32 -6.97 -5.38
N LEU A 66 3.18 -6.37 -6.56
CA LEU A 66 1.91 -5.81 -7.05
C LEU A 66 1.10 -6.92 -7.74
N PRO A 67 -0.25 -6.86 -7.70
CA PRO A 67 -1.08 -7.67 -8.57
C PRO A 67 -0.78 -7.36 -10.03
N THR A 68 -0.75 -8.38 -10.90
CA THR A 68 -0.45 -8.23 -12.33
C THR A 68 -1.45 -7.36 -13.09
N GLU A 69 -2.64 -7.20 -12.55
CA GLU A 69 -3.75 -6.43 -13.10
C GLU A 69 -3.65 -4.93 -12.77
N ILE A 70 -2.78 -4.56 -11.82
CA ILE A 70 -2.60 -3.17 -11.39
C ILE A 70 -1.31 -2.62 -12.02
N THR A 71 -1.47 -1.67 -12.92
CA THR A 71 -0.38 -0.81 -13.39
C THR A 71 -0.40 0.50 -12.60
N TRP A 72 0.70 1.24 -12.54
CA TRP A 72 0.75 2.44 -11.69
C TRP A 72 1.65 3.52 -12.25
N PHE A 73 1.40 4.76 -11.82
CA PHE A 73 2.30 5.89 -12.00
C PHE A 73 2.16 6.87 -10.84
N ILE A 74 3.28 7.38 -10.32
CA ILE A 74 3.26 8.40 -9.26
C ILE A 74 2.90 9.74 -9.91
N THR A 75 1.80 10.35 -9.48
CA THR A 75 1.29 11.53 -10.19
C THR A 75 1.50 12.86 -9.52
N CYS A 76 1.51 12.98 -8.18
CA CYS A 76 1.62 14.32 -7.60
C CYS A 76 2.10 14.33 -6.14
N ARG A 77 2.99 15.27 -5.85
CA ARG A 77 3.05 15.94 -4.55
C ARG A 77 1.82 16.84 -4.48
N LEU A 78 0.88 16.58 -3.56
CA LEU A 78 -0.22 17.51 -3.34
C LEU A 78 0.32 18.85 -2.81
N PRO A 79 -0.41 19.96 -2.97
CA PRO A 79 0.02 21.30 -2.53
C PRO A 79 0.37 21.40 -1.03
N ASP A 80 -0.07 20.43 -0.22
CA ASP A 80 0.07 20.39 1.24
C ASP A 80 1.12 19.36 1.75
N ASP A 81 2.17 19.10 0.97
CA ASP A 81 3.25 18.12 1.29
C ASP A 81 2.78 16.65 1.43
N GLU A 82 1.60 16.33 0.94
CA GLU A 82 1.09 14.96 0.91
C GLU A 82 1.36 14.31 -0.44
N ASP A 83 2.27 13.35 -0.48
CA ASP A 83 2.49 12.56 -1.68
C ASP A 83 1.28 11.65 -1.95
N SER A 84 0.81 11.64 -3.20
CA SER A 84 -0.23 10.73 -3.69
C SER A 84 0.32 9.81 -4.78
N VAL A 85 -0.11 8.55 -4.74
CA VAL A 85 0.20 7.52 -5.75
C VAL A 85 -1.09 7.19 -6.48
N THR A 86 -1.04 7.13 -7.81
CA THR A 86 -2.19 6.74 -8.64
C THR A 86 -1.95 5.37 -9.22
N PHE A 87 -2.89 4.47 -8.95
CA PHE A 87 -2.95 3.14 -9.54
C PHE A 87 -3.97 3.12 -10.66
N THR A 88 -3.63 2.49 -11.77
CA THR A 88 -4.52 2.26 -12.91
C THR A 88 -4.82 0.80 -13.12
N PHE A 89 -6.06 0.53 -13.49
CA PHE A 89 -6.58 -0.82 -13.68
C PHE A 89 -7.78 -0.80 -14.64
N MET A 90 -8.14 -1.95 -15.19
CA MET A 90 -9.31 -2.10 -16.06
C MET A 90 -10.61 -2.19 -15.24
N ASP A 91 -11.77 -1.94 -15.85
CA ASP A 91 -13.09 -2.07 -15.19
C ASP A 91 -13.28 -3.40 -14.47
N ALA A 92 -12.84 -4.51 -15.09
CA ALA A 92 -12.93 -5.85 -14.53
C ALA A 92 -12.14 -6.02 -13.21
N ASP A 93 -11.13 -5.18 -13.00
CA ASP A 93 -10.16 -5.30 -11.91
C ASP A 93 -10.41 -4.30 -10.77
N GLU A 94 -11.50 -3.53 -10.84
CA GLU A 94 -11.83 -2.52 -9.82
C GLU A 94 -11.98 -3.12 -8.42
N THR A 95 -12.63 -4.28 -8.32
CA THR A 95 -12.83 -4.95 -7.03
C THR A 95 -11.50 -5.44 -6.45
N PRO A 96 -10.64 -6.17 -7.20
CA PRO A 96 -9.27 -6.47 -6.79
C PRO A 96 -8.46 -5.23 -6.37
N ALA A 97 -8.49 -4.15 -7.17
CA ALA A 97 -7.74 -2.93 -6.87
C ALA A 97 -8.17 -2.28 -5.55
N LYS A 98 -9.48 -2.17 -5.29
CA LYS A 98 -10.01 -1.67 -4.02
C LYS A 98 -9.64 -2.58 -2.85
N GLY A 99 -9.74 -3.91 -3.03
CA GLY A 99 -9.36 -4.89 -2.02
C GLY A 99 -7.87 -4.80 -1.67
N TRP A 100 -7.02 -4.63 -2.68
CA TRP A 100 -5.59 -4.41 -2.51
C TRP A 100 -5.29 -3.17 -1.68
N ALA A 101 -5.77 -2.01 -2.11
CA ALA A 101 -5.51 -0.75 -1.40
C ALA A 101 -6.08 -0.77 0.02
N ALA A 102 -7.24 -1.39 0.24
CA ALA A 102 -7.80 -1.55 1.58
C ALA A 102 -6.93 -2.42 2.50
N SER A 103 -6.24 -3.42 1.94
CA SER A 103 -5.30 -4.28 2.68
C SER A 103 -3.99 -3.58 3.03
N MET A 104 -3.66 -2.48 2.35
CA MET A 104 -2.50 -1.65 2.68
C MET A 104 -2.88 -0.68 3.82
N VAL A 105 -2.61 -1.03 5.07
CA VAL A 105 -3.07 -0.21 6.24
C VAL A 105 -2.52 1.21 6.28
N LEU A 106 -1.48 1.52 5.51
CA LEU A 106 -0.88 2.85 5.40
C LEU A 106 -1.46 3.66 4.24
N PHE A 107 -2.10 3.03 3.27
CA PHE A 107 -2.71 3.75 2.16
C PHE A 107 -4.13 4.16 2.52
N GLU A 108 -4.41 5.44 2.29
CA GLU A 108 -5.75 6.02 2.39
C GLU A 108 -6.19 6.42 0.99
N LYS A 109 -7.36 5.95 0.59
CA LYS A 109 -7.96 6.37 -0.68
C LYS A 109 -8.35 7.84 -0.58
N VAL A 110 -7.94 8.64 -1.55
CA VAL A 110 -8.25 10.06 -1.62
C VAL A 110 -8.92 10.41 -2.95
N PRO A 111 -9.70 11.50 -3.01
CA PRO A 111 -10.09 12.08 -4.29
C PRO A 111 -8.83 12.52 -5.05
N GLY A 112 -8.86 12.40 -6.38
CA GLY A 112 -7.78 12.87 -7.23
C GLY A 112 -8.26 13.13 -8.66
N PRO A 113 -7.44 13.81 -9.48
CA PRO A 113 -7.77 14.13 -10.85
C PRO A 113 -7.67 12.89 -11.75
N VAL A 114 -8.54 12.79 -12.74
CA VAL A 114 -8.48 11.74 -13.77
C VAL A 114 -7.44 12.14 -14.81
N TYR A 115 -6.35 11.37 -14.89
CA TYR A 115 -5.26 11.64 -15.84
C TYR A 115 -5.46 11.00 -17.22
N ASP A 116 -6.28 9.96 -17.30
CA ASP A 116 -6.58 9.14 -18.48
C ASP A 116 -8.00 8.59 -18.31
N GLU A 117 -8.91 9.02 -19.18
CA GLU A 117 -10.33 8.63 -19.15
C GLU A 117 -10.58 7.20 -19.65
N SER A 118 -9.58 6.57 -20.28
CA SER A 118 -9.68 5.19 -20.79
C SER A 118 -9.39 4.12 -19.73
N LEU A 119 -8.85 4.52 -18.57
CA LEU A 119 -8.46 3.64 -17.48
C LEU A 119 -9.10 4.10 -16.17
N ASN A 120 -9.48 3.15 -15.31
CA ASN A 120 -9.86 3.50 -13.95
C ASN A 120 -8.64 3.90 -13.15
N GLN A 121 -8.84 4.89 -12.27
CA GLN A 121 -7.78 5.44 -11.44
C GLN A 121 -8.15 5.38 -9.96
N MET A 122 -7.22 4.91 -9.15
CA MET A 122 -7.33 4.93 -7.71
C MET A 122 -6.17 5.72 -7.13
N HIS A 123 -6.50 6.87 -6.56
CA HIS A 123 -5.55 7.70 -5.85
C HIS A 123 -5.48 7.25 -4.39
N VAL A 124 -4.27 6.99 -3.93
CA VAL A 124 -4.00 6.78 -2.52
C VAL A 124 -2.96 7.77 -2.05
N ARG A 125 -3.08 8.19 -0.80
CA ARG A 125 -2.06 9.01 -0.14
C ARG A 125 -0.99 8.11 0.47
N ARG A 126 0.28 8.55 0.44
CA ARG A 126 1.42 7.92 1.15
C ARG A 126 1.34 8.20 2.65
N LEU A 127 0.18 8.01 3.25
CA LEU A 127 -0.06 8.41 4.63
C LEU A 127 0.54 7.43 5.62
N TRP A 128 0.81 7.97 6.80
CA TRP A 128 0.97 7.16 7.98
C TRP A 128 -0.31 7.14 8.81
N ASN A 129 -1.09 6.07 8.68
CA ASN A 129 -2.17 5.80 9.63
C ASN A 129 -1.68 4.94 10.81
N LYS A 130 -0.91 5.54 11.72
CA LYS A 130 -0.37 4.86 12.91
C LYS A 130 -1.47 4.20 13.73
N SER A 131 -2.59 4.89 13.92
CA SER A 131 -3.71 4.38 14.70
C SER A 131 -4.33 3.15 14.06
N LYS A 132 -4.48 3.12 12.72
CA LYS A 132 -4.97 1.95 11.98
C LYS A 132 -3.97 0.80 12.04
N LEU A 133 -2.66 1.07 11.91
CA LEU A 133 -1.62 0.04 12.04
C LEU A 133 -1.58 -0.53 13.46
N LEU A 134 -1.52 0.32 14.50
CA LEU A 134 -1.50 -0.13 15.89
C LEU A 134 -2.77 -0.92 16.23
N LYS A 135 -3.96 -0.40 15.88
CA LYS A 135 -5.22 -1.11 16.10
C LYS A 135 -5.23 -2.49 15.43
N LYS A 136 -4.70 -2.59 14.20
CA LYS A 136 -4.59 -3.87 13.47
C LYS A 136 -3.51 -4.82 13.99
N LEU A 137 -2.56 -4.33 14.78
CA LEU A 137 -1.53 -5.14 15.44
C LEU A 137 -1.94 -5.57 16.85
N ASP A 138 -2.84 -4.81 17.49
CA ASP A 138 -3.39 -5.11 18.81
C ASP A 138 -4.58 -6.09 18.74
N ASP A 139 -5.31 -6.13 17.62
CA ASP A 139 -6.39 -7.09 17.28
C ASP A 139 -5.85 -8.46 16.81
#